data_AF-X1D5H8-F1
#
_entry.id   AF-X1D5H8-F1
#
_cell.length_a   1.000
_cell.length_b   1.000
_cell.length_c   1.000
_cell.angle_alpha   90.00
_cell.angle_beta   90.00
_cell.angle_gamma   90.00
#
_symmetry.space_group_name_H-M   'P 1'
#
loop_
_entity.id
_entity.type
_entity.pdbx_description
1 polymer ?
#
loop_
_entity_poly.entity_id
_entity_poly.type
_entity_poly.pdbx_seq_one_letter_code
_entity_poly.pdbx_strand_id
1 'polypeptide(L)' 'MLNINPEYKQLVPRASSAEYKTLETDMIAKGEATEAIIINKQDVILDGHTRYEICLKQELFLQGQR' A
#
# COMPACT_ATOMS: atom_id res chain seq x y z
N MET A 1 -10.62 -7.52 3.26
CA MET A 1 -9.17 -7.76 3.12
C MET A 1 -8.87 -7.77 1.63
N LEU A 2 -7.86 -7.03 1.16
CA LEU A 2 -7.53 -6.96 -0.26
C LEU A 2 -6.68 -8.16 -0.67
N ASN A 3 -6.83 -8.61 -1.91
CA ASN A 3 -6.09 -9.75 -2.44
C ASN A 3 -4.76 -9.28 -3.03
N ILE A 4 -3.68 -10.02 -2.76
CA ILE A 4 -2.36 -9.77 -3.35
C ILE A 4 -2.11 -10.87 -4.39
N ASN A 5 -2.01 -10.48 -5.66
CA ASN A 5 -1.53 -11.37 -6.71
C ASN A 5 0.01 -11.32 -6.75
N PRO A 6 0.71 -12.46 -6.58
CA PRO A 6 2.18 -12.51 -6.61
C PRO A 6 2.79 -11.95 -7.91
N GLU A 7 2.14 -12.15 -9.05
CA GLU A 7 2.62 -11.65 -10.34
C GLU A 7 2.57 -10.13 -10.37
N TYR A 8 1.45 -9.52 -9.95
CA TYR A 8 1.32 -8.06 -9.90
C TYR A 8 2.29 -7.42 -8.90
N LYS A 9 2.51 -8.09 -7.75
CA LYS A 9 3.50 -7.64 -6.77
C LYS A 9 4.94 -7.64 -7.32
N GLN A 10 5.25 -8.53 -8.26
CA GLN A 10 6.57 -8.62 -8.90
C GLN A 10 6.76 -7.62 -10.04
N LEU A 11 5.68 -7.19 -10.70
CA LEU A 11 5.74 -6.22 -11.81
C LEU A 11 6.16 -4.82 -11.36
N VAL A 12 5.88 -4.45 -10.10
CA VAL A 12 6.23 -3.14 -9.55
C VAL A 12 7.47 -3.26 -8.67
N PRO A 13 8.54 -2.48 -8.93
CA PRO A 13 9.70 -2.43 -8.06
C PRO A 13 9.29 -2.13 -6.61
N ARG A 14 9.83 -2.91 -5.67
CA ARG A 14 9.57 -2.70 -4.26
C ARG A 14 10.40 -1.52 -3.76
N ALA A 15 9.79 -0.70 -2.91
CA ALA A 15 10.48 0.37 -2.21
C ALA A 15 11.71 -0.19 -1.49
N SER A 16 12.84 0.51 -1.64
CA SER A 16 14.02 0.27 -0.83
C SER A 16 13.72 0.47 0.66
N SER A 17 14.59 -0.01 1.53
CA SER A 17 14.41 0.18 2.98
C SER A 17 14.36 1.66 3.41
N ALA A 18 15.04 2.55 2.68
CA ALA A 18 15.01 3.97 2.94
C ALA A 18 13.67 4.59 2.55
N GLU A 19 13.21 4.33 1.31
CA GLU A 19 11.91 4.80 0.82
C GLU A 19 10.75 4.26 1.66
N TYR A 20 10.82 3.00 2.08
CA TYR A 20 9.83 2.40 2.98
C TYR A 20 9.74 3.18 4.30
N LYS A 21 10.87 3.51 4.93
CA LYS A 21 10.89 4.23 6.22
C LYS A 21 10.37 5.64 6.08
N THR A 22 10.74 6.35 5.02
CA THR A 22 10.21 7.69 4.74
C THR A 22 8.69 7.62 4.57
N LEU A 23 8.22 6.70 3.72
CA LEU A 23 6.79 6.52 3.48
C LEU A 23 6.01 6.12 4.75
N GLU A 24 6.56 5.22 5.57
CA GLU A 24 5.97 4.81 6.85
C GLU A 24 5.86 6.00 7.81
N THR A 25 6.90 6.83 7.90
CA THR A 25 6.91 8.03 8.75
C THR A 25 5.83 9.01 8.33
N ASP A 26 5.73 9.28 7.02
CA ASP A 26 4.74 10.20 6.47
C ASP A 26 3.30 9.71 6.70
N MET A 27 3.06 8.40 6.49
CA MET A 27 1.74 7.79 6.70
C MET A 27 1.33 7.79 8.17
N ILE A 28 2.26 7.51 9.10
CA ILE A 28 1.98 7.58 10.54
C ILE A 28 1.65 9.01 10.96
N ALA A 29 2.42 9.99 10.49
CA ALA A 29 2.18 11.40 10.80
C ALA A 29 0.81 11.88 10.28
N LYS A 30 0.37 11.35 9.14
CA LYS A 30 -0.93 11.65 8.53
C LYS A 30 -2.09 10.86 9.14
N GLY A 31 -1.83 9.68 9.69
CA GLY A 31 -2.84 8.75 10.21
C GLY A 31 -3.55 7.90 9.13
N GLU A 32 -3.10 7.99 7.87
CA GLU A 32 -3.70 7.32 6.72
C GLU A 32 -2.69 7.13 5.59
N ALA A 33 -3.07 6.36 4.57
CA ALA A 33 -2.29 6.27 3.35
C ALA A 33 -2.04 7.65 2.71
N THR A 34 -0.81 7.87 2.24
CA THR A 34 -0.42 9.10 1.55
C THR A 34 -1.13 9.26 0.20
N GLU A 35 -1.37 8.13 -0.48
CA GLU A 35 -2.11 8.03 -1.74
C GLU A 35 -3.04 6.81 -1.74
N ALA A 36 -3.96 6.76 -2.71
CA ALA A 36 -4.90 5.65 -2.84
C ALA A 36 -4.19 4.33 -3.20
N ILE A 37 -4.76 3.22 -2.72
CA ILE A 37 -4.40 1.87 -3.17
C ILE A 37 -5.28 1.55 -4.39
N ILE A 38 -4.65 1.14 -5.48
CA ILE A 38 -5.33 0.85 -6.74
C ILE A 38 -5.69 -0.63 -6.77
N ILE A 39 -6.97 -0.93 -6.94
CA ILE A 39 -7.50 -2.29 -6.97
C ILE A 39 -8.28 -2.55 -8.26
N ASN A 40 -8.37 -3.81 -8.68
CA ASN A 40 -9.29 -4.21 -9.74
C ASN A 40 -10.69 -4.53 -9.18
N LYS A 41 -11.63 -4.87 -10.08
CA LYS A 41 -13.02 -5.23 -9.73
C LYS A 41 -13.15 -6.51 -8.87
N GLN A 42 -12.07 -7.25 -8.69
CA GLN A 42 -11.98 -8.46 -7.87
C GLN A 42 -11.20 -8.22 -6.56
N ASP A 43 -11.08 -6.95 -6.13
CA ASP A 43 -10.36 -6.52 -4.93
C ASP A 43 -8.88 -6.95 -4.90
N VAL A 44 -8.27 -7.17 -6.07
CA VAL A 44 -6.84 -7.46 -6.20
C VAL A 44 -6.07 -6.17 -6.31
N ILE A 45 -5.04 -6.01 -5.47
CA ILE A 45 -4.13 -4.86 -5.51
C ILE A 45 -3.33 -4.87 -6.81
N LEU A 46 -3.45 -3.79 -7.56
CA LEU A 46 -2.66 -3.50 -8.76
C LEU A 46 -1.44 -2.64 -8.39
N ASP A 47 -1.64 -1.63 -7.54
CA ASP A 47 -0.59 -0.74 -7.04
C ASP A 47 -0.84 -0.31 -5.59
N GLY A 48 0.21 0.08 -4.87
CA GLY A 48 0.14 0.48 -3.47
C GLY A 48 0.38 -0.66 -2.48
N HIS A 49 1.00 -1.76 -2.91
CA HIS A 49 1.34 -2.90 -2.04
C HIS A 49 2.11 -2.49 -0.78
N THR A 50 3.09 -1.59 -0.91
CA THR A 50 3.86 -1.07 0.24
C THR A 50 2.97 -0.26 1.19
N ARG A 51 2.11 0.62 0.64
CA ARG A 51 1.16 1.43 1.44
C ARG A 51 0.17 0.52 2.18
N TYR A 52 -0.34 -0.50 1.51
CA TYR A 52 -1.23 -1.49 2.12
C TYR A 52 -0.55 -2.23 3.29
N GLU A 53 0.68 -2.69 3.10
CA GLU A 53 1.46 -3.35 4.15
C GLU A 53 1.70 -2.43 5.36
N ILE A 54 2.03 -1.15 5.13
CA ILE A 54 2.21 -0.15 6.20
C ILE A 54 0.88 0.08 6.93
N CYS A 55 -0.22 0.28 6.21
CA CYS A 55 -1.53 0.48 6.83
C CYS A 55 -1.95 -0.70 7.71
N LEU A 56 -1.69 -1.94 7.29
CA LEU A 56 -1.98 -3.11 8.11
C LEU A 56 -1.07 -3.18 9.35
N LYS A 57 0.23 -2.90 9.20
CA LYS A 57 1.21 -2.97 10.29
C LYS A 57 0.97 -1.90 11.36
N GLN A 58 0.56 -0.72 10.95
CA GLN A 58 0.41 0.47 11.80
C GLN A 58 -1.07 0.78 12.12
N GLU A 59 -2.00 -0.09 11.73
CA GLU A 59 -3.45 0.06 11.92
C GLU A 59 -4.03 1.38 11.36
N LEU A 60 -3.50 1.83 10.21
CA LEU A 60 -3.91 3.08 9.56
C LEU A 60 -5.08 2.90 8.60
N PHE A 61 -5.83 3.98 8.37
CA PHE A 61 -6.95 3.98 7.44
C PHE A 61 -6.49 3.80 5.97
N LEU A 62 -7.25 3.02 5.21
CA LEU A 62 -7.02 2.76 3.79
C LEU A 62 -7.80 3.76 2.94
N GLN A 63 -7.10 4.54 2.11
CA GLN A 63 -7.72 5.30 1.03
C GLN A 63 -7.87 4.37 -0.19
N GLY A 64 -9.08 3.95 -0.51
CA GLY A 64 -9.38 3.12 -1.69
C GLY A 64 -10.09 3.93 -2.77
N GLN A 65 -9.63 3.85 -4.02
CA GLN A 65 -10.43 4.25 -5.18
C GLN A 65 -10.87 2.98 -5.93
N ARG A 66 -12.15 2.90 -6.28
CA ARG A 66 -12.74 1.79 -7.05
C ARG A 66 -12.87 2.15 -8.51
#